data_AF-A0A9D6EFC2-F1
#
_entry.id   AF-A0A9D6EFC2-F1
#
_cell.length_a   1.000
_cell.length_b   1.000
_cell.length_c   1.000
_cell.angle_alpha   90.00
_cell.angle_beta   90.00
_cell.angle_gamma   90.00
#
_symmetry.space_group_name_H-M   'P 1'
#
loop_
_entity.id
_entity.type
_entity.pdbx_description
1 polymer ?
#
loop_
_entity_poly.entity_id
_entity_poly.type
_entity_poly.pdbx_seq_one_letter_code
_entity_poly.pdbx_strand_id
1 'polypeptide(L)'
;MNALGRHLLLELYECNAEVLNSLGTIKSALVEAARRAEATIIDVVFHEFNPFGISGVVVIAESHLSIHTWPEHRYAAVDIFSCGEALKPAEAAAYLVEQLGAERASCVEVKRGVFPRVSSPLKSSGEGPASYGPSQELQVVF
;
A
#
# COMPACT_ATOMS: atom_id res chain seq x y z
N MET A 1 19.31 1.92 -10.75
CA MET A 1 18.02 1.25 -10.99
C MET A 1 16.91 2.25 -10.73
N ASN A 2 15.91 2.34 -11.60
CA ASN A 2 14.73 3.17 -11.37
C ASN A 2 13.58 2.25 -10.92
N ALA A 3 12.78 2.67 -9.94
CA ALA A 3 11.62 1.92 -9.48
C ALA A 3 10.35 2.69 -9.83
N LEU A 4 9.31 2.01 -10.29
CA LEU A 4 8.02 2.64 -10.59
C LEU A 4 7.28 3.11 -9.33
N GLY A 5 7.50 2.42 -8.21
CA GLY A 5 6.86 2.77 -6.95
C GLY A 5 7.57 2.26 -5.72
N ARG A 6 7.10 2.75 -4.57
CA ARG A 6 7.59 2.43 -3.22
C ARG A 6 6.45 1.81 -2.44
N HIS A 7 6.71 0.63 -1.88
CA HIS A 7 5.73 -0.11 -1.10
C HIS A 7 6.24 -0.28 0.32
N LEU A 8 5.61 0.40 1.27
CA LEU A 8 5.89 0.22 2.68
C LEU A 8 4.98 -0.88 3.22
N LEU A 9 5.59 -1.92 3.79
CA LEU A 9 4.94 -2.97 4.56
C LEU A 9 5.14 -2.63 6.03
N LEU A 10 4.07 -2.20 6.69
CA LEU A 10 4.07 -1.70 8.04
C LEU A 10 3.37 -2.67 8.97
N GLU A 11 4.10 -3.09 9.99
CA GLU A 11 3.69 -4.01 11.03
C GLU A 11 3.49 -3.23 12.32
N LEU A 12 2.25 -3.13 12.82
CA LEU A 12 1.90 -2.36 14.00
C LEU A 12 1.49 -3.29 15.13
N TYR A 13 2.19 -3.19 16.26
CA TYR A 13 2.00 -4.08 17.40
C TYR A 13 1.60 -3.28 18.64
N GLU A 14 0.97 -4.00 19.57
CA GLU A 14 0.49 -3.43 20.83
C GLU A 14 -0.41 -2.20 20.60
N CYS A 15 -1.20 -2.21 19.53
CA CYS A 15 -2.15 -1.14 19.20
C CYS A 15 -3.31 -1.06 20.21
N ASN A 16 -4.07 0.03 20.18
CA ASN A 16 -5.31 0.13 20.95
C ASN A 16 -6.40 -0.79 20.33
N ALA A 17 -6.81 -1.83 21.05
CA ALA A 17 -7.78 -2.82 20.57
C ALA A 17 -9.15 -2.22 20.21
N GLU A 18 -9.62 -1.22 20.95
CA GLU A 18 -10.89 -0.54 20.68
C GLU A 18 -10.83 0.26 19.37
N VAL A 19 -9.67 0.87 19.08
CA VAL A 19 -9.42 1.53 17.79
C VAL A 19 -9.41 0.51 16.66
N LEU A 20 -8.71 -0.61 16.84
CA LEU A 20 -8.60 -1.67 15.84
C LEU A 20 -9.94 -2.35 15.52
N ASN A 21 -10.92 -2.27 16.42
CA ASN A 21 -12.25 -2.85 16.24
C ASN A 21 -13.33 -1.81 15.85
N SER A 22 -12.95 -0.55 15.61
CA SER A 22 -13.87 0.50 15.21
C SER A 22 -13.78 0.76 13.71
N LEU A 23 -14.78 0.30 12.94
CA LEU A 23 -14.84 0.49 11.49
C LEU A 23 -14.74 1.97 11.10
N GLY A 24 -15.45 2.85 11.82
CA GLY A 24 -15.42 4.29 11.57
C GLY A 24 -14.02 4.90 11.79
N THR A 25 -13.33 4.47 12.85
CA THR A 25 -11.98 4.97 13.18
C THR A 25 -10.97 4.49 12.15
N ILE A 26 -10.95 3.19 11.84
CA ILE A 26 -10.01 2.61 10.88
C ILE A 26 -10.21 3.17 9.47
N LYS A 27 -11.47 3.30 9.03
CA LYS A 27 -11.79 3.92 7.74
C LYS A 27 -11.29 5.37 7.67
N SER A 28 -11.55 6.16 8.71
CA SER A 28 -11.12 7.56 8.75
C SER A 28 -9.60 7.68 8.78
N ALA A 29 -8.92 6.83 9.56
CA ALA A 29 -7.47 6.81 9.66
C ALA A 29 -6.82 6.46 8.31
N LEU A 30 -7.28 5.42 7.60
CA LEU A 30 -6.66 5.05 6.32
C LEU A 30 -6.90 6.11 5.22
N VAL A 31 -8.08 6.72 5.20
CA VAL A 31 -8.40 7.82 4.26
C VAL A 31 -7.54 9.05 4.55
N GLU A 32 -7.38 9.42 5.82
CA GLU A 32 -6.54 10.55 6.21
C GLU A 32 -5.05 10.26 5.95
N ALA A 33 -4.61 9.01 6.15
CA ALA A 33 -3.26 8.58 5.77
C ALA A 33 -3.01 8.77 4.27
N ALA A 34 -3.96 8.38 3.41
CA ALA A 34 -3.86 8.62 1.97
C ALA A 34 -3.77 10.12 1.63
N ARG A 35 -4.55 10.98 2.31
CA ARG A 35 -4.47 12.44 2.13
C ARG A 35 -3.12 13.01 2.56
N ARG A 36 -2.58 12.56 3.69
CA ARG A 36 -1.26 12.97 4.19
C ARG A 36 -0.12 12.49 3.31
N ALA A 37 -0.29 11.37 2.62
CA ALA A 37 0.63 10.95 1.57
C ALA A 37 0.54 11.81 0.29
N GLU A 38 -0.36 12.79 0.23
CA GLU A 38 -0.70 13.59 -0.95
C GLU A 38 -1.24 12.75 -2.12
N ALA A 39 -1.88 11.62 -1.79
CA ALA A 39 -2.43 10.71 -2.78
C ALA A 39 -3.81 11.16 -3.27
N THR A 40 -4.06 10.93 -4.56
CA THR A 40 -5.40 11.09 -5.13
C THR A 40 -6.20 9.82 -4.88
N ILE A 41 -7.25 9.92 -4.06
CA ILE A 41 -8.14 8.80 -3.72
C ILE A 41 -9.13 8.57 -4.86
N ILE A 42 -9.26 7.30 -5.28
CA ILE A 42 -10.16 6.84 -6.32
C ILE A 42 -11.37 6.11 -5.71
N ASP A 43 -11.12 5.20 -4.77
CA ASP A 43 -12.19 4.41 -4.13
C ASP A 43 -11.80 3.98 -2.71
N VAL A 44 -12.80 3.61 -1.90
CA VAL A 44 -12.66 3.32 -0.47
C VAL A 44 -13.59 2.16 -0.10
N VAL A 45 -13.03 0.99 0.20
CA VAL A 45 -13.79 -0.23 0.51
C VAL A 45 -13.34 -0.81 1.85
N PHE A 46 -14.29 -1.12 2.72
CA PHE A 46 -14.03 -1.69 4.05
C PHE A 46 -15.02 -2.81 4.37
N HIS A 47 -14.55 -3.77 5.15
CA HIS A 47 -15.34 -4.87 5.69
C HIS A 47 -15.00 -5.07 7.17
N GLU A 48 -16.03 -5.19 7.99
CA GLU A 48 -15.94 -5.53 9.41
C GLU A 48 -16.33 -7.01 9.57
N PHE A 49 -15.47 -7.79 10.22
CA PHE A 49 -15.66 -9.21 10.46
C PHE A 49 -16.32 -9.45 11.83
N ASN A 50 -16.94 -10.62 11.97
CA ASN A 50 -17.51 -11.08 13.23
C ASN A 50 -16.67 -12.24 13.79
N PRO A 51 -16.27 -12.22 15.08
CA PRO A 51 -16.67 -11.25 16.11
C PRO A 51 -15.89 -9.93 16.13
N PHE A 52 -14.76 -9.83 15.43
CA PHE A 52 -13.90 -8.64 15.42
C PHE A 52 -12.99 -8.64 14.19
N GLY A 53 -12.34 -7.49 13.97
CA GLY A 53 -11.35 -7.30 12.91
C GLY A 53 -11.91 -6.58 11.69
N ILE A 54 -11.06 -5.81 11.03
CA ILE A 54 -11.42 -4.95 9.90
C ILE A 54 -10.40 -5.16 8.78
N SER A 55 -10.89 -5.30 7.55
CA SER A 55 -10.08 -5.15 6.34
C SER A 55 -10.54 -3.94 5.56
N GLY A 56 -9.58 -3.15 5.09
CA GLY A 56 -9.85 -1.92 4.37
C GLY A 56 -8.84 -1.66 3.28
N VAL A 57 -9.31 -1.07 2.18
CA VAL A 57 -8.47 -0.63 1.07
C VAL A 57 -8.93 0.76 0.62
N VAL A 58 -7.97 1.68 0.51
CA VAL A 58 -8.12 2.95 -0.20
C VAL A 58 -7.35 2.82 -1.50
N VAL A 59 -8.08 2.76 -2.62
CA VAL A 59 -7.50 2.77 -3.95
C VAL A 59 -7.07 4.20 -4.26
N ILE A 60 -5.82 4.39 -4.65
CA ILE A 60 -5.28 5.67 -5.07
C ILE A 60 -4.84 5.59 -6.54
N ALA A 61 -4.59 6.73 -7.17
CA ALA A 61 -4.12 6.76 -8.55
C ALA A 61 -2.85 5.87 -8.70
N GLU A 62 -3.00 4.75 -9.44
CA GLU A 62 -1.95 3.79 -9.78
C GLU A 62 -1.42 2.89 -8.63
N SER A 63 -2.02 2.89 -7.45
CA SER A 63 -1.62 2.03 -6.32
C SER A 63 -2.71 1.93 -5.22
N HIS A 64 -2.34 1.69 -3.94
CA HIS A 64 -3.31 1.55 -2.84
C HIS A 64 -2.68 1.76 -1.46
N LEU A 65 -3.53 2.05 -0.47
CA LEU A 65 -3.26 1.77 0.94
C LEU A 65 -4.21 0.67 1.40
N SER A 66 -3.72 -0.33 2.13
CA SER A 66 -4.57 -1.35 2.76
C SER A 66 -4.26 -1.54 4.23
N ILE A 67 -5.24 -2.03 4.97
CA ILE A 67 -5.12 -2.36 6.38
C ILE A 67 -5.90 -3.64 6.71
N HIS A 68 -5.32 -4.47 7.56
CA HIS A 68 -5.95 -5.63 8.18
C HIS A 68 -5.69 -5.58 9.68
N THR A 69 -6.75 -5.64 10.49
CA THR A 69 -6.65 -5.56 11.96
C THR A 69 -7.01 -6.89 12.63
N TRP A 70 -6.28 -7.21 13.70
CA TRP A 70 -6.54 -8.29 14.64
C TRP A 70 -6.59 -7.71 16.06
N PRO A 71 -7.74 -7.17 16.49
CA PRO A 71 -7.91 -6.56 17.81
C PRO A 71 -7.51 -7.47 18.98
N GLU A 72 -7.79 -8.77 18.86
CA GLU A 72 -7.45 -9.83 19.82
C GLU A 72 -5.94 -10.02 20.01
N HIS A 73 -5.15 -9.59 19.02
CA HIS A 73 -3.69 -9.60 19.05
C HIS A 73 -3.09 -8.20 19.21
N ARG A 74 -3.93 -7.15 19.34
CA ARG A 74 -3.51 -5.74 19.32
C ARG A 74 -2.59 -5.44 18.11
N TYR A 75 -2.91 -6.03 16.96
CA TYR A 75 -2.04 -6.03 15.78
C TYR A 75 -2.75 -5.48 14.54
N ALA A 76 -2.03 -4.74 13.71
CA ALA A 76 -2.47 -4.36 12.38
C ALA A 76 -1.34 -4.51 11.36
N ALA A 77 -1.67 -5.09 10.21
CA ALA A 77 -0.85 -5.09 9.01
C ALA A 77 -1.32 -3.96 8.09
N VAL A 78 -0.40 -3.13 7.64
CA VAL A 78 -0.69 -1.98 6.78
C VAL A 78 0.24 -1.99 5.57
N ASP A 79 -0.33 -1.83 4.38
CA ASP A 79 0.40 -1.65 3.14
C ASP A 79 0.22 -0.22 2.65
N ILE A 80 1.31 0.48 2.34
CA ILE A 80 1.29 1.81 1.71
C ILE A 80 2.07 1.72 0.42
N PHE A 81 1.36 1.41 -0.67
CA PHE A 81 1.93 1.37 -2.00
C PHE A 81 1.66 2.68 -2.72
N SER A 82 2.73 3.33 -3.18
CA SER A 82 2.68 4.62 -3.87
C SER A 82 3.52 4.58 -5.16
N CYS A 83 3.01 5.23 -6.21
CA CYS A 83 3.67 5.42 -7.50
C CYS A 83 4.02 6.90 -7.70
N GLY A 84 5.24 7.20 -8.14
CA GLY A 84 5.73 8.57 -8.31
C GLY A 84 6.48 9.14 -7.09
N GLU A 85 7.38 10.10 -7.35
CA GLU A 85 8.32 10.62 -6.35
C GLU A 85 7.73 11.69 -5.41
N ALA A 86 6.60 12.29 -5.78
CA ALA A 86 5.97 13.37 -5.01
C ALA A 86 5.18 12.85 -3.78
N LEU A 87 4.78 11.58 -3.78
CA LEU A 87 4.01 10.99 -2.69
C LEU A 87 4.85 10.81 -1.43
N LYS A 88 4.20 10.97 -0.28
CA LYS A 88 4.82 10.94 1.05
C LYS A 88 4.37 9.71 1.86
N PRO A 89 4.73 8.47 1.46
CA PRO A 89 4.24 7.26 2.13
C PRO A 89 4.73 7.16 3.58
N ALA A 90 5.87 7.77 3.93
CA ALA A 90 6.37 7.81 5.31
C ALA A 90 5.49 8.66 6.25
N GLU A 91 4.88 9.75 5.75
CA GLU A 91 3.95 10.59 6.54
C GLU A 91 2.66 9.82 6.85
N ALA A 92 2.16 9.06 5.88
CA ALA A 92 1.04 8.14 6.09
C ALA A 92 1.37 7.06 7.12
N ALA A 93 2.56 6.46 7.03
CA ALA A 93 3.00 5.44 7.99
C ALA A 93 3.09 6.01 9.42
N ALA A 94 3.76 7.14 9.59
CA ALA A 94 3.93 7.79 10.90
C ALA A 94 2.58 8.17 11.51
N TYR A 95 1.66 8.70 10.70
CA TYR A 95 0.31 9.01 11.14
C TYR A 95 -0.45 7.76 11.61
N LEU A 96 -0.37 6.64 10.87
CA LEU A 96 -1.05 5.40 11.26
C LEU A 96 -0.47 4.79 12.54
N VAL A 97 0.84 4.85 12.76
CA VAL A 97 1.48 4.43 14.03
C VAL A 97 0.85 5.18 15.21
N GLU A 98 0.74 6.51 15.10
CA GLU A 98 0.16 7.35 16.14
C GLU A 98 -1.33 7.08 16.35
N GLN A 99 -2.12 7.07 15.26
CA GLN A 99 -3.59 6.94 15.36
C GLN A 99 -4.05 5.59 15.88
N LEU A 100 -3.32 4.52 15.56
CA LEU A 100 -3.66 3.18 16.05
C LEU A 100 -3.12 2.94 17.47
N GLY A 101 -2.35 3.89 18.03
CA GLY A 101 -1.74 3.77 19.34
C GLY A 101 -0.76 2.60 19.41
N ALA A 102 0.00 2.36 18.34
CA ALA A 102 0.97 1.28 18.30
C ALA A 102 2.18 1.61 19.18
N GLU A 103 2.51 0.74 20.14
CA GLU A 103 3.69 0.92 21.00
C GLU A 103 4.98 0.49 20.30
N ARG A 104 4.85 -0.41 19.30
CA ARG A 104 5.96 -0.87 18.48
C ARG A 104 5.53 -0.99 17.02
N ALA A 105 6.43 -0.56 16.13
CA ALA A 105 6.23 -0.65 14.69
C ALA A 105 7.48 -1.20 14.01
N SER A 106 7.29 -1.97 12.94
CA SER A 106 8.34 -2.35 11.99
C SER A 106 7.90 -1.99 10.58
N CYS A 107 8.81 -1.48 9.76
CA CYS A 107 8.50 -1.08 8.39
C CYS A 107 9.57 -1.61 7.44
N VAL A 108 9.14 -2.29 6.38
CA VAL A 108 10.00 -2.71 5.28
C VAL A 108 9.59 -1.96 4.01
N GLU A 109 10.55 -1.31 3.34
CA GLU A 109 10.31 -0.71 2.04
C GLU A 109 10.72 -1.69 0.92
N VAL A 110 9.77 -1.98 0.03
CA VAL A 110 9.99 -2.75 -1.19
C VAL A 110 9.86 -1.81 -2.39
N LYS A 111 10.91 -1.77 -3.22
CA LYS A 111 10.86 -1.09 -4.52
C LYS A 111 10.08 -1.93 -5.52
N ARG A 112 9.06 -1.33 -6.15
CA ARG A 112 8.19 -2.00 -7.13
C ARG A 112 8.57 -1.56 -8.54
N GLY A 113 8.60 -2.50 -9.48
CA GLY A 113 8.96 -2.22 -10.87
C GLY A 113 10.40 -1.71 -11.03
N VAL A 114 11.38 -2.50 -10.59
CA VAL A 114 12.79 -2.13 -10.68
C VAL A 114 13.32 -2.45 -12.07
N PHE A 115 13.65 -1.42 -12.83
CA PHE A 115 14.24 -1.56 -14.16
C PHE A 115 15.72 -1.15 -14.17
N PRO A 116 16.55 -1.81 -15.00
CA PRO A 116 17.84 -1.26 -15.39
C PRO A 116 17.61 0.15 -15.96
N ARG A 117 18.53 1.09 -15.72
CA ARG A 117 18.44 2.40 -16.37
C ARG A 117 18.60 2.18 -17.87
N VAL A 118 17.50 2.19 -18.62
CA VAL A 118 17.57 2.26 -20.08
C VAL A 118 18.00 3.68 -20.42
N SER A 119 19.16 3.83 -21.05
CA SER A 119 19.55 5.10 -21.65
C SER A 119 18.65 5.39 -22.85
N SER A 120 17.92 6.51 -22.78
CA SER A 120 17.08 7.16 -23.80
C SER A 120 15.63 6.68 -23.98
N PRO A 121 14.68 7.62 -24.21
CA PRO A 121 13.27 7.32 -24.41
C PRO A 121 13.03 6.64 -25.77
N LEU A 122 12.05 5.74 -25.81
CA LEU A 122 11.51 5.20 -27.05
C LEU A 122 11.15 6.35 -28.00
N LYS A 123 11.90 6.50 -29.09
CA LYS A 123 11.45 7.29 -30.24
C LYS A 123 10.28 6.55 -30.86
N SER A 124 9.12 7.20 -30.92
CA SER A 124 8.01 6.76 -31.77
C SER A 124 8.41 6.97 -33.23
N SER A 125 8.82 5.92 -33.91
CA SER A 125 8.80 5.86 -35.37
C SER A 125 8.28 4.49 -35.75
N GLY A 126 7.09 4.46 -36.36
CA GLY A 126 6.45 3.22 -36.77
C GLY A 126 7.28 2.46 -37.80
N GLU A 127 7.24 1.13 -37.70
CA GLU A 127 7.28 0.17 -38.81
C GLU A 127 7.16 -1.27 -38.26
N GLY A 128 6.12 -1.99 -38.71
CA GLY A 128 6.03 -3.47 -38.72
C GLY A 128 5.70 -4.22 -37.42
N PRO A 129 4.97 -5.37 -37.48
CA PRO A 129 4.61 -6.11 -36.28
C PRO A 129 5.84 -6.89 -35.79
N ALA A 130 6.41 -6.47 -34.66
CA ALA A 130 7.36 -7.30 -33.93
C ALA A 130 6.60 -8.50 -33.35
N SER A 131 6.91 -9.70 -33.84
CA SER A 131 6.40 -10.95 -33.28
C SER A 131 6.85 -11.06 -31.83
N TYR A 132 5.90 -11.04 -30.89
CA TYR A 132 6.16 -11.39 -29.51
C TYR A 132 6.55 -12.87 -29.42
N GLY A 133 7.78 -13.15 -29.00
CA GLY A 133 8.18 -14.49 -28.56
C GLY A 133 7.34 -14.92 -27.34
N PRO A 134 7.22 -16.23 -27.08
CA PRO A 134 6.23 -16.73 -26.13
C PRO A 134 6.49 -16.17 -24.73
N SER A 135 5.43 -15.63 -24.13
CA SER A 135 5.41 -15.23 -22.72
C SER A 135 5.80 -16.44 -21.87
N GLN A 136 6.86 -16.32 -21.09
CA GLN A 136 7.12 -17.30 -20.03
C GLN A 136 5.99 -17.16 -19.01
N GLU A 137 5.17 -18.20 -18.92
CA GLU A 137 4.20 -18.37 -17.84
C GLU A 137 4.95 -18.35 -16.50
N LEU A 138 4.57 -17.40 -15.64
CA LEU A 138 4.96 -17.40 -14.24
C LEU A 138 4.30 -18.62 -13.57
N GLN A 139 5.09 -19.63 -13.23
CA GLN A 139 4.64 -20.68 -12.32
C GLN A 139 4.46 -20.07 -10.93
N VAL A 140 3.21 -19.88 -10.53
CA VAL A 140 2.83 -19.66 -9.13
C VAL A 140 2.96 -21.03 -8.46
N VAL A 141 3.99 -21.20 -7.62
CA VAL A 141 4.13 -22.38 -6.77
C VAL A 141 3.32 -22.13 -5.51
N PHE A 142 2.34 -22.98 -5.23
CA PHE A 142 1.59 -23.02 -3.97
C PHE A 142 2.43 -23.64 -2.85
#